data_AF-A0A2A2RYZ9-F1
#
_entry.id   AF-A0A2A2RYZ9-F1
#
_cell.length_a   1.000
_cell.length_b   1.000
_cell.length_c   1.000
_cell.angle_alpha   90.00
_cell.angle_beta   90.00
_cell.angle_gamma   90.00
#
_symmetry.space_group_name_H-M   'P 1'
#
loop_
_entity.id
_entity.type
_entity.pdbx_description
1 polymer ?
#
loop_
_entity_poly.entity_id
_entity_poly.type
_entity_poly.pdbx_seq_one_letter_code
_entity_poly.pdbx_strand_id
1 'polypeptide(L)'
;MNTKRLTAGFLILLCSSLLALHAAPPAPAKPNVLFIAVDDLNDYISPLANHPGVRTPNLDRLAKRSVTFANAHCAAPACHPSRVAVMTGVHPATSGIYVNLFGA
;
A
#
# COMPACT_ATOMS: atom_id res chain seq x y z
N MET A 1 -18.75 -37.43 49.45
CA MET A 1 -18.23 -36.87 48.19
C MET A 1 -18.80 -35.47 48.03
N ASN A 2 -17.96 -34.44 48.11
CA ASN A 2 -18.40 -33.06 48.42
C ASN A 2 -18.87 -32.33 47.15
N THR A 3 -20.18 -32.34 46.89
CA THR A 3 -20.84 -31.79 45.69
C THR A 3 -20.46 -30.34 45.38
N LYS A 4 -20.10 -29.55 46.42
CA LYS A 4 -19.62 -28.17 46.29
C LYS A 4 -18.28 -28.03 45.55
N ARG A 5 -17.43 -29.07 45.56
CA ARG A 5 -16.13 -29.07 44.84
C ARG A 5 -16.29 -29.36 43.35
N LEU A 6 -17.28 -30.18 42.98
CA LEU A 6 -17.58 -30.50 41.58
C LEU A 6 -18.22 -29.33 40.83
N THR A 7 -19.15 -28.61 41.48
CA THR A 7 -19.78 -27.41 40.88
C THR A 7 -18.78 -26.27 40.69
N ALA A 8 -17.84 -26.08 41.62
CA ALA A 8 -16.79 -25.07 41.49
C ALA A 8 -15.84 -25.37 40.32
N GLY A 9 -15.46 -26.64 40.12
CA GLY A 9 -14.62 -27.05 38.99
C GLY A 9 -15.29 -26.82 37.63
N PHE A 10 -16.59 -27.12 37.54
CA PHE A 10 -17.36 -26.90 36.30
C PHE A 10 -17.51 -25.41 35.97
N LEU A 11 -17.70 -24.55 36.97
CA LEU A 11 -17.79 -23.10 36.79
C LEU A 11 -16.45 -22.49 36.33
N ILE A 12 -15.32 -22.99 36.84
CA ILE A 12 -13.98 -22.56 36.43
C ILE A 12 -13.68 -22.98 34.99
N LEU A 13 -14.06 -24.21 34.60
CA LEU A 13 -13.91 -24.70 33.23
C LEU A 13 -14.77 -23.90 32.24
N LEU A 14 -16.01 -23.58 32.62
CA LEU A 14 -16.91 -22.77 31.80
C LEU A 14 -16.41 -21.32 31.67
N CYS A 15 -15.86 -20.74 32.73
CA CYS A 15 -15.29 -19.39 32.69
C CYS A 15 -14.02 -19.33 31.83
N SER A 16 -13.18 -20.36 31.91
CA SER A 16 -11.94 -20.48 31.11
C SER A 16 -12.23 -20.64 29.61
N SER A 17 -13.27 -21.40 29.24
CA SER A 17 -13.67 -21.57 27.84
C SER A 17 -14.29 -20.30 27.25
N LEU A 18 -15.04 -19.54 28.05
CA LEU A 18 -15.59 -18.24 27.65
C LEU A 18 -14.50 -17.17 27.46
N LEU A 19 -13.42 -17.21 28.24
CA LEU A 19 -12.25 -16.34 28.07
C LEU A 19 -11.47 -16.67 26.79
N ALA A 20 -11.29 -17.95 26.47
CA ALA A 20 -10.59 -18.37 25.25
C ALA A 20 -11.33 -17.94 23.98
N LEU A 21 -12.67 -17.84 24.02
CA LEU A 21 -13.49 -17.39 22.90
C LEU A 21 -13.44 -15.87 22.67
N HIS A 22 -13.03 -15.09 23.67
CA HIS A 22 -12.89 -13.62 23.60
C HIS A 22 -11.49 -13.15 23.17
N ALA A 23 -10.54 -14.05 22.95
CA ALA A 23 -9.22 -13.70 22.46
C ALA A 23 -9.30 -13.27 20.99
N ALA A 24 -9.47 -11.98 20.76
CA ALA A 24 -9.39 -11.40 19.42
C ALA A 24 -7.98 -11.65 18.86
N PRO A 25 -7.86 -12.05 17.57
CA PRO A 25 -6.56 -12.20 16.94
C PRO A 25 -5.80 -10.86 17.02
N PRO A 26 -4.48 -10.88 17.21
CA PRO A 26 -3.69 -9.66 17.19
C PRO A 26 -3.96 -8.91 15.90
N ALA A 27 -4.21 -7.60 16.01
CA ALA A 27 -4.45 -6.76 14.86
C ALA A 27 -3.30 -6.96 13.85
N PRO A 28 -3.59 -7.17 12.56
CA PRO A 28 -2.56 -7.37 11.57
C PRO A 28 -1.57 -6.20 11.62
N ALA A 29 -0.27 -6.52 11.62
CA ALA A 29 0.77 -5.51 11.67
C ALA A 29 0.61 -4.52 10.51
N LYS A 30 0.68 -3.22 10.81
CA LYS A 30 0.61 -2.18 9.77
C LYS A 30 1.79 -2.36 8.82
N PRO A 31 1.56 -2.44 7.49
CA PRO A 31 2.65 -2.60 6.55
C PRO A 31 3.46 -1.31 6.46
N ASN A 32 4.77 -1.45 6.18
CA ASN A 32 5.59 -0.33 5.74
C ASN A 32 5.25 -0.01 4.28
N VAL A 33 5.10 1.27 3.97
CA VAL A 33 4.82 1.74 2.60
C VAL A 33 6.07 2.45 2.07
N LEU A 34 6.63 1.95 0.98
CA LEU A 34 7.74 2.58 0.25
C LEU A 34 7.21 3.16 -1.06
N PHE A 35 7.22 4.48 -1.17
CA PHE A 35 6.88 5.21 -2.40
C PHE A 35 8.15 5.59 -3.15
N ILE A 36 8.30 5.11 -4.39
CA ILE A 36 9.44 5.40 -5.26
C ILE A 36 8.91 6.22 -6.45
N ALA A 37 9.41 7.43 -6.61
CA ALA A 37 9.13 8.29 -7.77
C ALA A 37 10.43 8.50 -8.57
N VAL A 38 10.31 8.49 -9.89
CA VAL A 38 11.41 8.73 -10.84
C VAL A 38 10.99 9.87 -11.75
N ASP A 39 11.79 10.93 -11.84
CA ASP A 39 11.48 12.08 -12.70
C ASP A 39 11.66 11.71 -14.18
N ASP A 40 10.73 12.17 -15.02
CA ASP A 40 10.73 11.98 -16.48
C ASP A 40 10.92 10.53 -16.98
N LEU A 41 10.52 9.53 -16.18
CA LEU A 41 10.56 8.13 -16.60
C LEU A 41 9.48 7.85 -17.65
N ASN A 42 9.92 7.54 -18.87
CA ASN A 42 9.06 7.08 -19.96
C ASN A 42 8.69 5.59 -19.83
N ASP A 43 7.76 5.12 -20.65
CA ASP A 43 7.29 3.73 -20.75
C ASP A 43 8.33 2.74 -21.33
N TYR A 44 9.57 3.17 -21.56
CA TYR A 44 10.62 2.38 -22.21
C TYR A 44 11.09 1.18 -21.39
N ILE A 45 10.77 1.15 -20.10
CA ILE A 45 11.13 0.06 -19.19
C ILE A 45 10.51 -1.25 -19.63
N SER A 46 11.19 -2.35 -19.33
CA SER A 46 10.77 -3.69 -19.75
C SER A 46 9.38 -4.13 -19.25
N PRO A 47 8.87 -3.71 -18.07
CA PRO A 47 7.48 -4.01 -17.67
C PRO A 47 6.39 -3.28 -18.47
N LEU A 48 6.75 -2.33 -19.34
CA LEU A 48 5.83 -1.51 -20.14
C LEU A 48 6.10 -1.74 -21.64
N ALA A 49 6.69 -0.77 -22.36
CA ALA A 49 6.93 -0.84 -23.79
C ALA A 49 8.18 -1.66 -24.18
N ASN A 50 9.06 -1.95 -23.22
CA ASN A 50 10.26 -2.79 -23.40
C ASN A 50 11.11 -2.37 -24.61
N HIS A 51 11.54 -1.11 -24.62
CA HIS A 51 12.29 -0.54 -25.74
C HIS A 51 13.64 -1.26 -25.93
N PRO A 52 14.08 -1.54 -27.19
CA PRO A 52 15.37 -2.16 -27.45
C PRO A 52 16.54 -1.44 -26.76
N GLY A 53 17.44 -2.21 -26.14
CA GLY A 53 18.65 -1.72 -25.47
C GLY A 53 18.44 -1.23 -24.03
N VAL A 54 17.20 -1.08 -23.56
CA VAL A 54 16.90 -0.69 -22.17
C VAL A 54 17.00 -1.91 -21.25
N ARG A 55 17.70 -1.76 -20.13
CA ARG A 55 17.95 -2.85 -19.17
C ARG A 55 17.43 -2.46 -17.79
N THR A 56 16.31 -3.05 -17.36
CA THR A 56 15.70 -2.79 -16.04
C THR A 56 15.48 -4.04 -15.18
N PRO A 57 16.51 -4.87 -14.93
CA PRO A 57 16.34 -6.18 -14.29
C PRO A 57 15.70 -6.14 -12.89
N ASN A 58 15.89 -5.05 -12.15
CA ASN A 58 15.27 -4.85 -10.84
C ASN A 58 13.77 -4.54 -10.94
N LEU A 59 13.34 -3.76 -11.94
CA LEU A 59 11.92 -3.50 -12.21
C LEU A 59 11.25 -4.76 -12.75
N ASP A 60 11.94 -5.55 -13.57
CA ASP A 60 11.42 -6.82 -14.08
C ASP A 60 11.14 -7.81 -12.96
N ARG A 61 12.10 -7.92 -12.02
CA ARG A 61 11.95 -8.74 -10.82
C ARG A 61 10.79 -8.25 -9.95
N LEU A 62 10.57 -6.94 -9.87
CA LEU A 62 9.46 -6.36 -9.13
C LEU A 62 8.12 -6.69 -9.81
N ALA A 63 8.00 -6.44 -11.11
CA ALA A 63 6.79 -6.66 -11.91
C ALA A 63 6.31 -8.12 -11.85
N LYS A 64 7.22 -9.10 -11.85
CA LYS A 64 6.88 -10.54 -11.73
C LYS A 64 6.18 -10.93 -10.42
N ARG A 65 6.27 -10.10 -9.38
CA ARG A 65 5.68 -10.36 -8.05
C ARG A 65 4.71 -9.25 -7.60
N SER A 66 4.31 -8.37 -8.51
CA SER A 66 3.44 -7.23 -8.22
C SER A 66 2.36 -7.07 -9.29
N VAL A 67 1.51 -6.07 -9.11
CA VAL A 67 0.57 -5.62 -10.15
C VAL A 67 1.24 -4.48 -10.92
N THR A 68 1.23 -4.56 -12.25
CA THR A 68 1.68 -3.50 -13.14
C THR A 68 0.48 -2.77 -13.72
N PHE A 69 0.40 -1.46 -13.51
CA PHE A 69 -0.63 -0.62 -14.10
C PHE A 69 -0.15 -0.12 -15.47
N ALA A 70 -0.52 -0.84 -16.54
CA ALA A 70 -0.06 -0.54 -17.90
C ALA A 70 -0.61 0.79 -18.47
N ASN A 71 -1.65 1.37 -17.86
CA ASN A 71 -2.28 2.61 -18.29
C ASN A 71 -2.44 3.61 -17.14
N ALA A 72 -1.34 3.90 -16.44
CA ALA A 72 -1.29 4.91 -15.38
C ALA A 72 -0.90 6.28 -15.96
N HIS A 73 -1.71 7.31 -15.73
CA HIS A 73 -1.46 8.67 -16.19
C HIS A 73 -1.16 9.61 -15.02
N CYS A 74 -0.28 10.58 -15.25
CA CYS A 74 -0.12 11.71 -14.33
C CYS A 74 -1.32 12.66 -14.43
N ALA A 75 -1.61 13.37 -13.33
CA ALA A 75 -2.70 14.36 -13.31
C ALA A 75 -2.39 15.61 -14.17
N ALA A 76 -1.11 15.91 -14.39
CA ALA A 76 -0.64 16.97 -15.29
C ALA A 76 0.74 16.62 -15.85
N PRO A 77 1.02 16.94 -17.13
CA PRO A 77 2.31 16.69 -17.77
C PRO A 77 3.35 17.77 -17.40
N ALA A 78 3.44 18.13 -16.12
CA ALA A 78 4.42 19.07 -15.59
C ALA A 78 4.82 18.69 -14.16
N CYS A 79 6.08 18.92 -13.83
CA CYS A 79 6.71 18.34 -12.66
C CYS A 79 6.08 18.80 -11.35
N HIS A 80 5.84 20.12 -11.19
CA HIS A 80 5.23 20.71 -9.99
C HIS A 80 3.76 20.28 -9.79
N PRO A 81 2.85 20.45 -10.76
CA PRO A 81 1.45 20.04 -10.58
C PRO A 81 1.27 18.52 -10.43
N SER A 82 2.09 17.71 -11.12
CA SER A 82 2.07 16.25 -10.97
C SER A 82 2.44 15.82 -9.54
N ARG A 83 3.52 16.38 -8.98
CA ARG A 83 3.96 16.08 -7.61
C ARG A 83 2.95 16.52 -6.57
N VAL A 84 2.37 17.71 -6.71
CA VAL A 84 1.30 18.19 -5.80
C VAL A 84 0.12 17.22 -5.82
N ALA A 85 -0.33 16.79 -6.99
CA ALA A 85 -1.46 15.88 -7.11
C ALA A 85 -1.20 14.54 -6.42
N VAL A 86 0.00 13.97 -6.59
CA VAL A 86 0.38 12.70 -5.93
C VAL A 86 0.48 12.84 -4.41
N MET A 87 1.08 13.92 -3.90
CA MET A 87 1.31 14.10 -2.46
C MET A 87 0.06 14.49 -1.69
N THR A 88 -0.89 15.19 -2.34
CA THR A 88 -2.09 15.72 -1.68
C THR A 88 -3.37 14.98 -2.05
N GLY A 89 -3.37 14.23 -3.15
CA GLY A 89 -4.59 13.65 -3.73
C GLY A 89 -5.51 14.69 -4.39
N VAL A 90 -5.05 15.94 -4.57
CA VAL A 90 -5.85 17.04 -5.14
C VAL A 90 -5.47 17.28 -6.60
N HIS A 91 -6.47 17.19 -7.49
CA HIS A 91 -6.26 17.43 -8.92
C HIS A 91 -5.84 18.89 -9.20
N PRO A 92 -4.98 19.17 -10.20
CA PRO A 92 -4.57 20.53 -10.59
C PRO A 92 -5.72 21.52 -10.79
N ALA A 93 -6.84 21.05 -11.37
CA ALA A 93 -8.06 21.85 -11.55
C ALA A 93 -8.66 22.37 -10.22
N THR A 94 -8.39 21.69 -9.11
CA THR A 94 -8.85 22.06 -7.76
C THR A 94 -7.76 22.80 -7.00
N SER A 95 -6.49 22.44 -7.15
CA SER A 95 -5.38 23.07 -6.42
C SER A 95 -4.97 24.43 -6.99
N GLY A 96 -5.28 24.72 -8.25
CA GLY A 96 -4.89 25.95 -8.94
C GLY A 96 -3.42 25.97 -9.37
N ILE A 97 -2.67 24.89 -9.16
CA ILE A 97 -1.28 24.76 -9.57
C ILE A 97 -1.25 24.06 -10.93
N TYR A 98 -0.95 24.81 -11.99
CA TYR A 98 -0.97 24.32 -13.38
C TYR A 98 0.41 24.27 -14.04
N VAL A 99 1.38 25.01 -13.50
CA VAL A 99 2.70 25.22 -14.11
C VAL A 99 3.82 25.02 -13.10
N ASN A 100 5.04 24.91 -13.58
CA ASN A 100 6.22 24.90 -12.73
C ASN A 100 6.48 26.30 -12.16
N LEU A 101 6.58 26.41 -10.83
CA LEU A 101 6.80 27.68 -10.13
C LEU A 101 8.21 28.30 -10.30
N PHE A 102 9.11 27.62 -11.00
CA PHE A 102 10.44 28.12 -11.33
C PHE A 102 10.70 27.76 -12.79
N GLY A 103 10.72 28.78 -13.65
CA GLY A 103 10.69 28.64 -15.11
C GLY A 103 11.61 27.54 -15.64
N ALA A 104 10.96 26.51 -16.19
CA ALA A 104 11.47 25.59 -17.18
C ALA A 104 10.32 25.38 -18.17
#